data_AF-A0A0A3IQL8-F1
#
_entry.id   AF-A0A0A3IQL8-F1
#
_cell.length_a   1.000
_cell.length_b   1.000
_cell.length_c   1.000
_cell.angle_alpha   90.00
_cell.angle_beta   90.00
_cell.angle_gamma   90.00
#
_symmetry.space_group_name_H-M   'P 1'
#
loop_
_entity.id
_entity.type
_entity.pdbx_description
1 polymer ?
#
loop_
_entity_poly.entity_id
_entity_poly.type
_entity_poly.pdbx_seq_one_letter_code
_entity_poly.pdbx_strand_id
1 'polypeptide(L)' 'MNKEPITVSAIINGEKIQTAKKISRENPTHPEQIVGYAPNNTREETIQAIDAAYVVRKKRQCCC' A
#
# COMPACT_ATOMS: atom_id res chain seq x y z
N MET A 1 -9.09 -15.30 -17.23
CA MET A 1 -8.57 -14.16 -16.45
C MET A 1 -9.67 -13.13 -16.32
N ASN A 2 -10.06 -12.74 -15.11
CA ASN A 2 -11.01 -11.65 -14.93
C ASN A 2 -10.36 -10.35 -15.41
N LYS A 3 -11.09 -9.60 -16.23
CA LYS A 3 -10.71 -8.26 -16.72
C LYS A 3 -11.07 -7.16 -15.70
N GLU A 4 -11.48 -7.56 -14.50
CA GLU A 4 -11.93 -6.65 -13.45
C GLU A 4 -10.71 -5.98 -12.79
N PRO A 5 -10.75 -4.66 -12.58
CA PRO A 5 -9.65 -3.94 -11.94
C PRO A 5 -9.41 -4.42 -10.50
N ILE A 6 -8.16 -4.70 -10.16
CA ILE A 6 -7.79 -5.13 -8.81
C ILE A 6 -7.61 -3.90 -7.92
N THR A 7 -8.33 -3.83 -6.81
CA THR A 7 -8.13 -2.78 -5.80
C THR A 7 -7.25 -3.29 -4.67
N VAL A 8 -6.14 -2.60 -4.42
CA VAL A 8 -5.19 -2.91 -3.35
C VAL A 8 -5.35 -1.91 -2.20
N SER A 9 -5.29 -2.41 -0.96
CA SER A 9 -5.28 -1.59 0.26
C SER A 9 -3.85 -1.30 0.72
N ALA A 10 -3.64 -0.20 1.45
CA ALA A 10 -2.37 0.01 2.14
C ALA A 10 -2.26 -1.03 3.27
N ILE A 11 -1.05 -1.53 3.53
CA ILE A 11 -0.80 -2.46 4.62
C ILE A 11 0.22 -1.82 5.56
N ILE A 12 -0.19 -1.53 6.79
CA ILE A 12 0.62 -0.89 7.81
C ILE A 12 0.59 -1.78 9.04
N ASN A 13 1.77 -2.23 9.51
CA ASN A 13 1.90 -3.13 10.65
C ASN A 13 1.04 -4.43 10.56
N GLY A 14 0.80 -4.91 9.34
CA GLY A 14 -0.04 -6.09 9.08
C GLY A 14 -1.53 -5.81 8.96
N GLU A 15 -1.98 -4.59 9.21
CA GLU A 15 -3.37 -4.18 9.07
C GLU A 15 -3.64 -3.54 7.69
N LYS A 16 -4.81 -3.85 7.12
CA LYS A 16 -5.26 -3.22 5.87
C LYS A 16 -5.90 -1.87 6.19
N ILE A 17 -5.25 -0.80 5.76
CA ILE A 17 -5.74 0.57 5.93
C ILE A 17 -6.47 1.01 4.66
N GLN A 18 -7.68 1.53 4.85
CA GLN A 18 -8.44 2.16 3.78
C GLN A 18 -7.97 3.60 3.62
N THR A 19 -7.19 3.85 2.58
CA THR A 19 -6.70 5.19 2.26
C THR A 19 -7.79 6.01 1.57
N ALA A 20 -7.85 7.31 1.86
CA ALA A 20 -8.85 8.21 1.27
C ALA A 20 -8.69 8.37 -0.25
N LYS A 21 -7.45 8.29 -0.75
CA LYS A 21 -7.14 8.44 -2.18
C LYS A 21 -6.58 7.15 -2.75
N LYS A 22 -6.87 6.92 -4.03
CA LYS A 22 -6.34 5.80 -4.83
C LYS A 22 -5.83 6.31 -6.17
N ILE A 23 -4.82 5.65 -6.72
CA ILE A 23 -4.24 5.94 -8.02
C ILE A 23 -4.57 4.78 -8.96
N SER A 24 -5.09 5.08 -10.14
CA SER A 24 -5.31 4.09 -11.19
C SER A 24 -3.97 3.63 -11.77
N ARG A 25 -3.88 2.33 -12.04
CA ARG A 25 -2.80 1.73 -12.82
C ARG A 25 -3.39 1.30 -14.16
N GLU A 26 -2.89 1.92 -15.22
CA GLU A 26 -3.30 1.65 -16.60
C GLU A 26 -2.48 0.49 -17.18
N ASN A 27 -3.06 -0.21 -18.15
CA ASN A 27 -2.35 -1.22 -18.92
C ASN A 27 -1.39 -0.53 -19.91
N PRO A 28 -0.07 -0.78 -19.88
CA PRO A 28 0.86 -0.18 -20.83
C PRO A 28 0.60 -0.55 -22.30
N THR A 29 -0.05 -1.69 -22.56
CA THR A 29 -0.40 -2.14 -23.92
C THR A 29 -1.73 -1.51 -24.41
N HIS A 30 -2.60 -1.13 -23.48
CA HIS A 30 -3.95 -0.60 -23.72
C HIS A 30 -4.28 0.49 -22.68
N PRO A 31 -3.79 1.72 -22.85
CA PRO A 31 -3.89 2.79 -21.83
C PRO A 31 -5.32 3.12 -21.39
N GLU A 32 -6.31 2.86 -22.23
CA GLU A 32 -7.74 3.00 -21.93
C GLU A 32 -8.24 1.99 -20.87
N GLN A 33 -7.46 0.94 -20.58
CA GLN A 33 -7.82 -0.10 -19.63
C GLN A 33 -7.13 0.11 -18.29
N ILE A 34 -7.94 0.27 -17.24
CA ILE A 34 -7.45 0.30 -15.86
C ILE A 34 -7.32 -1.14 -15.36
N VAL A 35 -6.11 -1.55 -14.99
CA VAL A 35 -5.81 -2.89 -14.45
C VAL A 35 -5.95 -2.95 -12.93
N GLY A 36 -5.87 -1.81 -12.25
CA GLY A 36 -6.07 -1.77 -10.82
C GLY A 36 -5.98 -0.40 -10.19
N TYR A 37 -6.20 -0.37 -8.88
CA TYR A 37 -6.16 0.82 -8.05
C TYR A 37 -5.20 0.58 -6.88
N ALA A 38 -4.17 1.40 -6.79
CA ALA A 38 -3.23 1.42 -5.67
C ALA A 38 -3.67 2.46 -4.63
N PRO A 39 -3.42 2.23 -3.34
CA PRO A 39 -3.65 3.24 -2.32
C PRO A 39 -2.66 4.42 -2.50
N ASN A 40 -3.13 5.64 -2.28
CA ASN A 40 -2.28 6.83 -2.20
C ASN A 40 -2.28 7.30 -0.75
N ASN A 41 -1.23 6.89 -0.03
CA ASN A 41 -1.16 7.08 1.40
C ASN A 41 -1.04 8.57 1.73
N THR A 42 -1.67 8.99 2.82
CA THR A 42 -1.44 10.31 3.39
C THR A 42 -0.05 10.37 4.06
N ARG A 43 0.36 11.58 4.41
CA ARG A 43 1.61 11.79 5.15
C ARG A 43 1.56 11.08 6.50
N GLU A 44 0.42 11.12 7.18
CA GLU A 44 0.19 10.53 8.50
C GLU A 44 0.28 9.01 8.43
N GLU A 45 -0.38 8.39 7.46
CA GLU A 45 -0.28 6.94 7.20
C GLU A 45 1.17 6.52 6.91
N THR A 46 1.91 7.35 6.16
CA THR A 46 3.32 7.10 5.87
C THR A 46 4.19 7.16 7.14
N ILE A 47 3.94 8.14 8.02
CA ILE A 47 4.64 8.25 9.30
C ILE A 47 4.36 7.02 10.18
N GLN A 48 3.10 6.60 10.28
CA GLN A 48 2.72 5.40 11.03
C GLN A 48 3.45 4.15 10.53
N ALA A 49 3.60 4.00 9.21
CA ALA A 49 4.33 2.89 8.62
C ALA A 49 5.82 2.90 8.98
N ILE A 50 6.45 4.07 8.95
CA ILE A 50 7.86 4.26 9.32
C ILE A 50 8.07 3.94 10.81
N ASP A 51 7.21 4.46 11.68
CA ASP A 51 7.30 4.24 13.13
C ASP A 51 7.12 2.76 13.48
N ALA A 52 6.13 2.09 12.88
CA ALA A 52 5.93 0.65 13.06
C ALA A 52 7.16 -0.16 12.62
N ALA A 53 7.73 0.16 11.46
CA ALA A 53 8.93 -0.50 10.96
C ALA A 53 10.14 -0.27 11.88
N TYR A 54 10.32 0.94 12.39
CA TYR A 54 11.40 1.28 13.32
C TYR A 54 11.30 0.51 14.63
N VAL A 55 10.10 0.40 15.21
CA VAL A 55 9.86 -0.39 16.44
C VAL A 55 10.21 -1.86 16.22
N VAL A 56 9.78 -2.46 15.11
CA VAL A 56 10.10 -3.86 14.78
C VAL A 56 11.60 -4.05 14.58
N ARG A 57 12.26 -3.13 13.86
CA ARG A 57 13.72 -3.15 13.65
C ARG A 57 14.47 -3.14 14.97
N LYS A 58 14.09 -2.26 15.92
CA LYS A 58 14.71 -2.19 17.25
C LYS A 58 14.52 -3.49 18.05
N LYS A 59 13.31 -4.06 18.06
CA LYS A 59 13.05 -5.35 18.73
C LYS A 59 13.92 -6.46 18.16
N ARG A 60 14.07 -6.54 16.84
CA ARG A 60 14.92 -7.54 16.18
C ARG A 60 16.41 -7.34 16.49
N GLN A 61 16.86 -6.11 16.72
CA GLN A 61 18.25 -5.81 17.04
C GLN A 61 18.65 -6.22 18.47
N CYS A 62 17.71 -6.29 19.42
CA CYS A 62 17.98 -6.70 20.81
C CYS A 62 17.86 -8.21 21.06
N CYS A 63 17.44 -9.00 20.07
CA CYS A 63 17.36 -10.46 20.17
C CYS A 63 18.59 -11.20 19.61
N CYS A 64 19.69 -10.47 19.36
CA CYS A 64 21.04 -11.02 19.16
C CYS A 64 21.90 -10.67 20.38
#